data_AF-A0A8J6KR59-F1
#
_entry.id   AF-A0A8J6KR59-F1
#
_cell.length_a   1.000
_cell.length_b   1.000
_cell.length_c   1.000
_cell.angle_alpha   90.00
_cell.angle_beta   90.00
_cell.angle_gamma   90.00
#
_symmetry.space_group_name_H-M   'P 1'
#
loop_
_entity.id
_entity.type
_entity.pdbx_description
1 polymer ?
#
loop_
_entity_poly.entity_id
_entity_poly.type
_entity_poly.pdbx_seq_one_letter_code
_entity_poly.pdbx_strand_id
1 'polypeptide(L)'
;MVARGYLGIEIPAEKVFLAQKMMIGRCNRAGKPVICATQMLESMIKKPRPTRAEGSDVANAVLDGADCIMLSGETAKGDYPLEAVRKQHLIAREAEAAIYHLQLFEELRRLAPITSDPTEAAAVAAVEASFKCCSGAIIVLTKSGRSAHQVARYRPPAPIIAVTCNPQTARQAHLYRGIFPVLCKDAVQDAWAEEVDLRVNLAMNVGKA
;
A
#
# COMPACT_ATOMS: atom_id res chain seq x y z
N MET A 1 -5.41 11.00 5.67
CA MET A 1 -5.68 11.39 4.26
C MET A 1 -5.19 12.81 4.05
N VAL A 2 -4.51 13.07 2.93
CA VAL A 2 -4.14 14.40 2.47
C VAL A 2 -5.27 14.91 1.56
N ALA A 3 -6.23 15.64 2.14
CA ALA A 3 -7.42 16.13 1.43
C ALA A 3 -7.12 17.41 0.64
N ARG A 4 -6.46 17.27 -0.52
CA ARG A 4 -5.86 18.39 -1.27
C ARG A 4 -6.87 19.43 -1.74
N GLY A 5 -8.11 19.02 -2.05
CA GLY A 5 -9.15 19.94 -2.51
C GLY A 5 -9.45 21.05 -1.50
N TYR A 6 -9.80 20.68 -0.26
CA TYR A 6 -10.01 21.66 0.80
C TYR A 6 -8.71 22.31 1.25
N LEU A 7 -7.63 21.52 1.37
CA LEU A 7 -6.35 22.04 1.83
C LEU A 7 -5.82 23.15 0.91
N GLY A 8 -5.98 23.04 -0.41
CA GLY A 8 -5.58 24.08 -1.37
C GLY A 8 -6.44 25.33 -1.38
N ILE A 9 -7.54 25.34 -0.62
CA ILE A 9 -8.35 26.54 -0.33
C ILE A 9 -7.87 27.16 0.98
N GLU A 10 -7.62 26.34 2.01
CA GLU A 10 -7.23 26.78 3.35
C GLU A 10 -5.78 27.31 3.43
N ILE A 11 -4.87 26.74 2.65
CA ILE A 11 -3.49 27.23 2.50
C ILE A 11 -3.22 27.60 1.04
N PRO A 12 -2.23 28.48 0.75
CA PRO A 12 -1.87 28.80 -0.63
C PRO A 12 -1.59 27.52 -1.44
N ALA A 13 -2.19 27.42 -2.62
CA ALA A 13 -2.18 26.21 -3.45
C ALA A 13 -0.74 25.75 -3.78
N GLU A 14 0.17 26.71 -3.99
CA GLU A 14 1.59 26.47 -4.23
C GLU A 14 2.32 25.86 -3.02
N LYS A 15 1.69 25.76 -1.84
CA LYS A 15 2.26 25.11 -0.65
C LYS A 15 1.67 23.73 -0.36
N VAL A 16 0.64 23.29 -1.09
CA VAL A 16 -0.05 22.01 -0.84
C VAL A 16 0.91 20.83 -1.01
N PHE A 17 1.83 20.88 -1.99
CA PHE A 17 2.81 19.82 -2.19
C PHE A 17 3.78 19.67 -1.01
N LEU A 18 4.14 20.78 -0.33
CA LEU A 18 4.97 20.75 0.88
C LEU A 18 4.23 20.00 1.99
N ALA A 19 2.95 20.31 2.20
CA ALA A 19 2.13 19.65 3.19
C ALA A 19 1.92 18.16 2.87
N GLN A 20 1.69 17.81 1.61
CA GLN A 20 1.57 16.41 1.14
C GLN A 20 2.83 15.61 1.48
N LYS A 21 3.99 16.04 0.99
CA LYS A 21 5.27 15.34 1.20
C LYS A 21 5.60 15.21 2.68
N MET A 22 5.37 16.27 3.46
CA MET A 22 5.55 16.26 4.91
C MET A 22 4.64 15.25 5.61
N MET A 23 3.34 15.24 5.29
CA MET A 23 2.38 14.31 5.90
C MET A 23 2.70 12.86 5.55
N ILE A 24 2.99 12.58 4.28
CA ILE A 24 3.33 11.24 3.82
C ILE A 24 4.61 10.75 4.51
N GLY A 25 5.67 11.56 4.55
CA GLY A 25 6.91 11.19 5.25
C GLY A 25 6.70 10.89 6.73
N ARG A 26 5.87 11.67 7.43
CA ARG A 26 5.53 11.42 8.85
C ARG A 26 4.73 10.13 9.05
N CYS A 27 3.77 9.85 8.17
CA CYS A 27 2.97 8.63 8.20
C CYS A 27 3.83 7.38 7.94
N ASN A 28 4.72 7.43 6.94
CA ASN A 28 5.68 6.36 6.65
C ASN A 28 6.56 6.06 7.87
N ARG A 29 7.13 7.10 8.49
CA ARG A 29 7.92 6.96 9.72
C ARG A 29 7.13 6.31 10.86
N ALA A 30 5.86 6.69 11.01
CA ALA A 30 4.97 6.17 12.04
C ALA A 30 4.36 4.78 11.74
N GLY A 31 4.53 4.25 10.52
CA GLY A 31 3.89 3.01 10.08
C GLY A 31 2.36 3.08 10.04
N LYS A 32 1.80 4.27 9.78
CA LYS A 32 0.35 4.49 9.67
C LYS A 32 -0.01 4.85 8.23
N PRO A 33 -1.13 4.31 7.70
CA PRO A 33 -1.46 4.48 6.30
C PRO A 33 -1.78 5.94 5.96
N VAL A 34 -1.35 6.38 4.78
CA VAL A 34 -1.62 7.72 4.26
C VAL A 34 -2.18 7.67 2.85
N ILE A 35 -3.24 8.44 2.63
CA ILE A 35 -3.98 8.47 1.36
C ILE A 35 -3.76 9.83 0.72
N CYS A 36 -3.30 9.87 -0.53
CA CYS A 36 -3.31 11.06 -1.37
C CYS A 36 -4.65 11.15 -2.11
N ALA A 37 -5.31 12.29 -2.06
CA ALA A 37 -6.70 12.42 -2.51
C ALA A 37 -6.98 13.72 -3.26
N THR A 38 -8.06 13.67 -4.04
CA THR A 38 -8.69 14.77 -4.78
C THR A 38 -7.93 15.18 -6.04
N GLN A 39 -8.64 15.30 -7.16
CA GLN A 39 -8.15 15.82 -8.45
C GLN A 39 -6.91 15.09 -9.00
N MET A 40 -6.78 13.79 -8.72
CA MET A 40 -5.62 13.03 -9.19
C MET A 40 -5.69 12.82 -10.71
N LEU A 41 -6.90 12.59 -11.24
CA LEU A 41 -7.16 12.42 -12.68
C LEU A 41 -8.37 13.26 -13.12
N GLU A 42 -8.52 14.48 -12.59
CA GLU A 42 -9.76 15.29 -12.69
C GLU A 42 -10.29 15.46 -14.12
N SER A 43 -9.40 15.67 -15.11
CA SER A 43 -9.82 15.81 -16.52
C SER A 43 -10.51 14.56 -17.07
N MET A 44 -10.27 13.40 -16.46
CA MET A 44 -10.92 12.14 -16.84
C MET A 44 -12.40 12.07 -16.49
N ILE A 45 -12.95 13.04 -15.75
CA ILE A 45 -14.39 13.21 -15.61
C ILE A 45 -15.04 13.39 -16.99
N LYS A 46 -14.38 14.10 -17.91
CA LYS A 46 -14.92 14.44 -19.25
C LYS A 46 -14.08 13.93 -20.42
N LYS A 47 -12.90 13.36 -20.17
CA LYS A 47 -11.98 12.91 -21.22
C LYS A 47 -11.56 11.45 -20.98
N PRO A 48 -11.42 10.62 -22.02
CA PRO A 48 -11.00 9.23 -21.85
C PRO A 48 -9.51 9.06 -21.50
N ARG A 49 -8.73 10.15 -21.50
CA ARG A 49 -7.30 10.15 -21.19
C ARG A 49 -6.92 11.30 -20.26
N PRO A 50 -6.03 11.07 -19.29
CA PRO A 50 -5.58 12.12 -18.39
C PRO A 50 -4.59 13.06 -19.06
N THR A 51 -4.38 14.21 -18.44
CA THR A 51 -3.29 15.12 -18.80
C THR A 51 -1.93 14.56 -18.37
N ARG A 52 -0.84 15.17 -18.85
CA ARG A 52 0.51 14.82 -18.40
C ARG A 52 0.75 15.17 -16.94
N ALA A 53 0.16 16.27 -16.48
CA ALA A 53 0.24 16.70 -15.08
C ALA A 53 -0.44 15.68 -14.16
N GLU A 54 -1.64 15.22 -14.51
CA GLU A 54 -2.37 14.18 -13.76
C GLU A 54 -1.61 12.85 -13.71
N GLY A 55 -1.04 12.43 -14.83
CA GLY A 55 -0.17 11.24 -14.86
C GLY A 55 1.04 11.37 -13.93
N SER A 56 1.70 12.54 -13.95
CA SER A 56 2.82 12.85 -13.06
C SER A 56 2.41 12.93 -11.60
N ASP A 57 1.23 13.48 -11.30
CA ASP A 57 0.71 13.64 -9.94
C ASP A 57 0.46 12.28 -9.27
N VAL A 58 -0.20 11.35 -9.97
CA VAL A 58 -0.40 9.98 -9.49
C VAL A 58 0.94 9.28 -9.25
N ALA A 59 1.88 9.37 -10.19
CA ALA A 59 3.19 8.75 -10.05
C ALA A 59 3.96 9.32 -8.83
N ASN A 60 3.99 10.64 -8.69
CA ASN A 60 4.70 11.28 -7.58
C ASN A 60 4.06 11.00 -6.22
N ALA A 61 2.74 10.88 -6.11
CA ALA A 61 2.10 10.48 -4.87
C ALA A 61 2.56 9.08 -4.41
N VAL A 62 2.72 8.14 -5.35
CA VAL A 62 3.23 6.79 -5.08
C VAL A 62 4.71 6.80 -4.72
N LEU A 63 5.52 7.58 -5.43
CA LEU A 63 6.96 7.75 -5.17
C LEU A 63 7.24 8.43 -3.82
N ASP A 64 6.41 9.41 -3.44
CA ASP A 64 6.45 10.05 -2.11
C ASP A 64 6.16 9.04 -0.99
N GLY A 65 5.51 7.92 -1.34
CA GLY A 65 5.21 6.82 -0.43
C GLY A 65 3.79 6.85 0.11
N ALA A 66 2.81 7.37 -0.64
CA ALA A 66 1.40 7.18 -0.28
C ALA A 66 1.05 5.68 -0.26
N ASP A 67 0.24 5.27 0.72
CA ASP A 67 -0.29 3.90 0.79
C ASP A 67 -1.46 3.68 -0.15
N CYS A 68 -2.29 4.71 -0.31
CA CYS A 68 -3.39 4.70 -1.25
C CYS A 68 -3.46 6.01 -2.04
N ILE A 69 -3.99 5.89 -3.24
CA ILE A 69 -4.42 6.98 -4.10
C ILE A 69 -5.93 6.88 -4.29
N MET A 70 -6.62 8.02 -4.40
CA MET A 70 -8.08 8.06 -4.38
C MET A 70 -8.63 8.81 -5.59
N LEU A 71 -9.69 8.27 -6.17
CA LEU A 71 -10.55 8.95 -7.16
C LEU A 71 -11.79 9.48 -6.45
N SER A 72 -12.21 10.68 -6.82
CA SER A 72 -13.36 11.37 -6.26
C SER A 72 -14.44 11.54 -7.34
N GLY A 73 -14.42 12.68 -8.04
CA GLY A 73 -15.40 12.98 -9.08
C GLY A 73 -15.24 12.08 -10.31
N GLU A 74 -14.02 11.62 -10.56
CA GLU A 74 -13.63 10.78 -11.70
C GLU A 74 -14.44 9.48 -11.77
N THR A 75 -14.73 8.88 -10.61
CA THR A 75 -15.50 7.63 -10.51
C THR A 75 -16.92 7.83 -10.03
N ALA A 76 -17.19 8.86 -9.22
CA ALA A 76 -18.52 9.11 -8.68
C ALA A 76 -19.51 9.69 -9.72
N LYS A 77 -19.01 10.51 -10.65
CA LYS A 77 -19.84 11.23 -11.65
C LYS A 77 -19.18 11.40 -13.02
N GLY A 78 -18.01 10.80 -13.23
CA GLY A 78 -17.25 10.91 -14.47
C GLY A 78 -17.84 10.06 -15.59
N ASP A 79 -17.61 10.47 -16.82
CA ASP A 79 -18.05 9.76 -18.02
C ASP A 79 -17.14 8.52 -18.31
N TYR A 80 -15.96 8.44 -17.66
CA TYR A 80 -14.93 7.40 -17.86
C TYR A 80 -14.40 6.76 -16.56
N PRO A 81 -15.28 6.21 -15.69
CA PRO A 81 -14.89 5.72 -14.36
C PRO A 81 -13.96 4.50 -14.43
N LEU A 82 -14.18 3.59 -15.38
CA LEU A 82 -13.37 2.38 -15.55
C LEU A 82 -11.97 2.72 -16.06
N GLU A 83 -11.87 3.66 -16.99
CA GLU A 83 -10.61 4.15 -17.53
C GLU A 83 -9.80 4.87 -16.45
N ALA A 84 -10.43 5.68 -15.60
CA ALA A 84 -9.76 6.36 -14.50
C ALA A 84 -9.11 5.36 -13.53
N VAL A 85 -9.85 4.31 -13.12
CA VAL A 85 -9.32 3.23 -12.28
C VAL A 85 -8.16 2.51 -12.97
N ARG A 86 -8.33 2.12 -14.24
CA ARG A 86 -7.27 1.46 -15.03
C ARG A 86 -6.01 2.34 -15.14
N LYS A 87 -6.17 3.65 -15.33
CA LYS A 87 -5.04 4.58 -15.43
C LYS A 87 -4.31 4.74 -14.11
N GLN A 88 -5.02 4.89 -12.99
CA GLN A 88 -4.37 4.89 -11.68
C GLN A 88 -3.59 3.59 -11.42
N HIS A 89 -4.19 2.43 -11.71
CA HIS A 89 -3.52 1.13 -11.55
C HIS A 89 -2.22 1.05 -12.36
N LEU A 90 -2.27 1.41 -13.65
CA LEU A 90 -1.09 1.35 -14.52
C LEU A 90 0.01 2.30 -14.06
N ILE A 91 -0.33 3.55 -13.72
CA ILE A 91 0.67 4.53 -13.27
C ILE A 91 1.28 4.11 -11.94
N ALA A 92 0.47 3.63 -10.98
CA ALA A 92 0.96 3.20 -9.68
C ALA A 92 1.96 2.06 -9.79
N ARG A 93 1.70 1.07 -10.66
CA ARG A 93 2.59 -0.07 -10.89
C ARG A 93 3.94 0.35 -11.48
N GLU A 94 3.95 1.27 -12.45
CA GLU A 94 5.20 1.81 -13.00
C GLU A 94 5.96 2.66 -11.96
N ALA A 95 5.24 3.46 -11.17
CA ALA A 95 5.85 4.28 -10.12
C ALA A 95 6.43 3.43 -8.98
N GLU A 96 5.77 2.33 -8.62
CA GLU A 96 6.27 1.31 -7.69
C GLU A 96 7.60 0.73 -8.14
N ALA A 97 7.71 0.33 -9.40
CA ALA A 97 8.96 -0.20 -9.96
C ALA A 97 10.11 0.82 -10.00
N ALA A 98 9.78 2.11 -10.06
CA ALA A 98 10.75 3.21 -10.08
C ALA A 98 11.23 3.64 -8.68
N ILE A 99 10.70 3.07 -7.60
CA ILE A 99 11.16 3.41 -6.25
C ILE A 99 12.59 2.93 -6.02
N TYR A 100 13.41 3.82 -5.47
CA TYR A 100 14.74 3.47 -5.02
C TYR A 100 14.70 2.78 -3.64
N HIS A 101 14.32 1.50 -3.65
CA HIS A 101 14.02 0.74 -2.43
C HIS A 101 15.23 0.60 -1.49
N LEU A 102 16.46 0.56 -2.02
CA LEU A 102 17.67 0.42 -1.21
C LEU A 102 17.80 1.58 -0.20
N GLN A 103 17.65 2.82 -0.68
CA GLN A 103 17.69 4.00 0.17
C GLN A 103 16.48 4.07 1.09
N LEU A 104 15.27 3.83 0.56
CA LEU A 104 14.03 3.89 1.34
C LEU A 104 14.04 2.93 2.52
N PHE A 105 14.43 1.67 2.30
CA PHE A 105 14.49 0.66 3.34
C PHE A 105 15.51 1.02 4.42
N GLU A 106 16.70 1.48 4.02
CA GLU A 106 17.74 1.90 4.96
C GLU A 106 17.28 3.08 5.84
N GLU A 107 16.66 4.10 5.27
CA GLU A 107 16.14 5.25 6.01
C GLU A 107 15.04 4.85 7.00
N LEU A 108 14.09 4.01 6.57
CA LEU A 108 13.01 3.52 7.44
C LEU A 108 13.55 2.69 8.61
N ARG A 109 14.56 1.84 8.35
CA ARG A 109 15.21 1.05 9.40
C ARG A 109 15.97 1.92 10.40
N ARG A 110 16.71 2.93 9.93
CA ARG A 110 17.46 3.87 10.80
C ARG A 110 16.54 4.73 11.67
N LEU A 111 15.38 5.13 11.15
CA LEU A 111 14.40 5.95 11.88
C LEU A 111 13.49 5.15 12.81
N ALA A 112 13.43 3.82 12.66
CA ALA A 112 12.64 2.96 13.54
C ALA A 112 13.32 2.81 14.91
N PRO A 113 12.59 2.97 16.03
CA PRO A 113 13.16 2.78 17.36
C PRO A 113 13.48 1.30 17.60
N ILE A 114 14.49 1.05 18.44
CA ILE A 114 14.74 -0.29 18.98
C ILE A 114 13.60 -0.63 19.93
N THR A 115 13.01 -1.81 19.79
CA THR A 115 11.92 -2.29 20.65
C THR A 115 12.15 -3.75 21.03
N SER A 116 11.45 -4.20 22.09
CA SER A 116 11.41 -5.59 22.51
C SER A 116 10.24 -6.37 21.91
N ASP A 117 9.46 -5.80 20.98
CA ASP A 117 8.38 -6.53 20.29
C ASP A 117 9.00 -7.50 19.27
N PRO A 118 8.92 -8.82 19.50
CA PRO A 118 9.50 -9.80 18.58
C PRO A 118 8.83 -9.79 17.21
N THR A 119 7.58 -9.32 17.11
CA THR A 119 6.86 -9.21 15.84
C THR A 119 7.44 -8.12 14.95
N GLU A 120 7.88 -7.00 15.53
CA GLU A 120 8.56 -5.93 14.80
C GLU A 120 9.92 -6.40 14.29
N ALA A 121 10.67 -7.11 15.14
CA ALA A 121 11.96 -7.71 14.77
C ALA A 121 11.82 -8.73 13.64
N ALA A 122 10.80 -9.60 13.70
CA ALA A 122 10.51 -10.55 12.63
C ALA A 122 10.09 -9.85 11.33
N ALA A 123 9.31 -8.77 11.40
CA ALA A 123 8.86 -8.02 10.23
C ALA A 123 10.04 -7.38 9.48
N VAL A 124 10.94 -6.68 10.18
CA VAL A 124 12.12 -6.06 9.54
C VAL A 124 13.06 -7.13 8.96
N ALA A 125 13.27 -8.25 9.69
CA ALA A 125 14.11 -9.34 9.22
C ALA A 125 13.53 -10.03 7.98
N ALA A 126 12.21 -10.24 7.93
CA ALA A 126 11.53 -10.81 6.76
C ALA A 126 11.66 -9.91 5.53
N VAL A 127 11.54 -8.59 5.70
CA VAL A 127 11.74 -7.63 4.60
C VAL A 127 13.21 -7.62 4.15
N GLU A 128 14.17 -7.64 5.07
CA GLU A 128 15.59 -7.72 4.71
C GLU A 128 15.92 -9.01 3.94
N ALA A 129 15.38 -10.15 4.36
CA ALA A 129 15.49 -11.41 3.64
C ALA A 129 14.87 -11.33 2.24
N SER A 130 13.70 -10.69 2.10
CA SER A 130 13.01 -10.52 0.81
C SER A 130 13.86 -9.76 -0.21
N PHE A 131 14.58 -8.73 0.24
CA PHE A 131 15.55 -8.02 -0.60
C PHE A 131 16.73 -8.90 -0.98
N LYS A 132 17.26 -9.68 -0.02
CA LYS A 132 18.48 -10.45 -0.23
C LYS A 132 18.31 -11.58 -1.25
N CYS A 133 17.14 -12.21 -1.29
CA CYS A 133 16.85 -13.30 -2.21
C CYS A 133 15.92 -12.91 -3.37
N CYS A 134 15.54 -11.63 -3.49
CA CYS A 134 14.59 -11.14 -4.48
C CYS A 134 13.30 -11.99 -4.51
N SER A 135 12.70 -12.22 -3.35
CA SER A 135 11.54 -13.12 -3.20
C SER A 135 10.34 -12.67 -4.04
N GLY A 136 9.58 -13.61 -4.59
CA GLY A 136 8.36 -13.30 -5.34
C GLY A 136 7.20 -12.77 -4.48
N ALA A 137 7.16 -13.09 -3.19
CA ALA A 137 6.16 -12.61 -2.23
C ALA A 137 6.61 -12.83 -0.78
N ILE A 138 6.00 -12.10 0.16
CA ILE A 138 6.06 -12.36 1.60
C ILE A 138 4.67 -12.82 2.05
N ILE A 139 4.54 -14.07 2.50
CA ILE A 139 3.27 -14.61 3.00
C ILE A 139 3.16 -14.35 4.50
N VAL A 140 2.06 -13.75 4.94
CA VAL A 140 1.81 -13.42 6.34
C VAL A 140 0.44 -13.94 6.77
N LEU A 141 0.42 -14.86 7.73
CA LEU A 141 -0.82 -15.29 8.38
C LEU A 141 -1.17 -14.29 9.48
N THR A 142 -2.36 -13.71 9.44
CA THR A 142 -2.73 -12.68 10.41
C THR A 142 -4.21 -12.73 10.78
N LYS A 143 -4.51 -12.55 12.08
CA LYS A 143 -5.89 -12.45 12.58
C LYS A 143 -6.40 -11.00 12.60
N SER A 144 -5.57 -10.06 13.05
CA SER A 144 -5.93 -8.64 13.20
C SER A 144 -5.36 -7.73 12.11
N GLY A 145 -4.42 -8.22 11.30
CA GLY A 145 -3.70 -7.45 10.29
C GLY A 145 -2.35 -6.89 10.79
N ARG A 146 -2.16 -6.77 12.11
CA ARG A 146 -0.99 -6.09 12.71
C ARG A 146 0.34 -6.58 12.15
N SER A 147 0.57 -7.88 12.09
CA SER A 147 1.84 -8.44 11.57
C SER A 147 2.08 -8.08 10.10
N ALA A 148 1.04 -8.09 9.26
CA ALA A 148 1.16 -7.67 7.87
C ALA A 148 1.38 -6.15 7.74
N HIS A 149 0.77 -5.35 8.61
CA HIS A 149 1.01 -3.89 8.69
C HIS A 149 2.47 -3.58 9.09
N GLN A 150 3.06 -4.36 10.00
CA GLN A 150 4.46 -4.22 10.40
C GLN A 150 5.42 -4.54 9.25
N VAL A 151 5.12 -5.55 8.42
CA VAL A 151 5.89 -5.82 7.19
C VAL A 151 5.73 -4.68 6.19
N ALA A 152 4.50 -4.21 5.96
CA ALA A 152 4.21 -3.13 5.00
C ALA A 152 4.91 -1.80 5.36
N ARG A 153 5.11 -1.52 6.65
CA ARG A 153 5.85 -0.34 7.14
C ARG A 153 7.24 -0.22 6.53
N TYR A 154 7.93 -1.33 6.30
CA TYR A 154 9.30 -1.36 5.77
C TYR A 154 9.37 -1.38 4.24
N ARG A 155 8.22 -1.25 3.55
CA ARG A 155 8.13 -1.03 2.09
C ARG A 155 8.91 -2.06 1.24
N PRO A 156 8.69 -3.38 1.41
CA PRO A 156 9.29 -4.37 0.52
C PRO A 156 8.81 -4.15 -0.93
N PRO A 157 9.65 -4.46 -1.94
CA PRO A 157 9.23 -4.45 -3.35
C PRO A 157 8.32 -5.64 -3.67
N ALA A 158 8.45 -6.74 -2.93
CA ALA A 158 7.62 -7.92 -3.09
C ALA A 158 6.21 -7.69 -2.49
N PRO A 159 5.15 -8.24 -3.10
CA PRO A 159 3.81 -8.21 -2.54
C PRO A 159 3.73 -8.98 -1.21
N ILE A 160 2.89 -8.50 -0.30
CA ILE A 160 2.62 -9.10 1.01
C ILE A 160 1.28 -9.80 0.95
N ILE A 161 1.28 -11.14 0.81
CA ILE A 161 0.04 -11.93 0.77
C ILE A 161 -0.42 -12.16 2.21
N ALA A 162 -1.42 -11.39 2.64
CA ALA A 162 -1.94 -11.46 4.01
C ALA A 162 -3.14 -12.40 4.09
N VAL A 163 -2.93 -13.61 4.61
CA VAL A 163 -4.00 -14.60 4.78
C VAL A 163 -4.70 -14.38 6.12
N THR A 164 -6.01 -14.25 6.08
CA THR A 164 -6.83 -14.09 7.28
C THR A 164 -8.17 -14.80 7.13
N CYS A 165 -8.73 -15.28 8.24
CA CYS A 165 -10.13 -15.77 8.27
C CYS A 165 -11.11 -14.65 8.66
N ASN A 166 -10.61 -13.47 9.05
CA ASN A 166 -11.45 -12.35 9.43
C ASN A 166 -11.77 -11.47 8.19
N PRO A 167 -13.03 -11.41 7.73
CA PRO A 167 -13.38 -10.66 6.54
C PRO A 167 -13.22 -9.14 6.72
N GLN A 168 -13.33 -8.62 7.94
CA GLN A 168 -13.08 -7.21 8.23
C GLN A 168 -11.58 -6.88 8.09
N THR A 169 -10.71 -7.74 8.63
CA THR A 169 -9.25 -7.58 8.50
C THR A 169 -8.83 -7.61 7.05
N ALA A 170 -9.36 -8.53 6.24
CA ALA A 170 -9.07 -8.59 4.80
C ALA A 170 -9.42 -7.26 4.11
N ARG A 171 -10.60 -6.69 4.38
CA ARG A 171 -11.01 -5.40 3.78
C ARG A 171 -10.15 -4.22 4.25
N GLN A 172 -9.83 -4.16 5.54
CA GLN A 172 -9.07 -3.05 6.13
C GLN A 172 -7.59 -3.07 5.72
N ALA A 173 -7.03 -4.25 5.42
CA ALA A 173 -5.65 -4.41 5.00
C ALA A 173 -5.31 -3.66 3.70
N HIS A 174 -6.29 -3.39 2.83
CA HIS A 174 -6.11 -2.57 1.62
C HIS A 174 -5.62 -1.14 1.89
N LEU A 175 -5.74 -0.64 3.13
CA LEU A 175 -5.22 0.67 3.50
C LEU A 175 -3.69 0.73 3.52
N TYR A 176 -3.00 -0.41 3.56
CA TYR A 176 -1.55 -0.48 3.65
C TYR A 176 -0.97 -0.92 2.30
N ARG A 177 0.05 -0.21 1.85
CA ARG A 177 0.72 -0.53 0.58
C ARG A 177 1.30 -1.93 0.57
N GLY A 178 1.22 -2.58 -0.59
CA GLY A 178 1.82 -3.89 -0.83
C GLY A 178 1.05 -5.05 -0.22
N ILE A 179 0.08 -4.81 0.67
CA ILE A 179 -0.74 -5.88 1.21
C ILE A 179 -1.80 -6.32 0.20
N PHE A 180 -1.71 -7.58 -0.19
CA PHE A 180 -2.72 -8.30 -0.96
C PHE A 180 -3.48 -9.25 -0.02
N PRO A 181 -4.66 -8.85 0.48
CA PRO A 181 -5.40 -9.64 1.47
C PRO A 181 -6.10 -10.85 0.82
N VAL A 182 -5.99 -12.00 1.48
CA VAL A 182 -6.64 -13.25 1.08
C VAL A 182 -7.53 -13.73 2.23
N LEU A 183 -8.82 -13.88 1.94
CA LEU A 183 -9.79 -14.41 2.90
C LEU A 183 -9.83 -15.93 2.83
N CYS A 184 -9.33 -16.60 3.86
CA CYS A 184 -9.50 -18.03 4.04
C CYS A 184 -10.94 -18.35 4.46
N LYS A 185 -11.59 -19.26 3.74
CA LYS A 185 -12.96 -19.72 4.02
C LYS A 185 -13.00 -21.17 4.50
N ASP A 186 -11.86 -21.85 4.53
CA ASP A 186 -11.78 -23.24 4.97
C ASP A 186 -12.07 -23.37 6.46
N ALA A 187 -12.62 -24.52 6.85
CA ALA A 187 -12.87 -24.82 8.24
C ALA A 187 -11.56 -24.89 9.04
N VAL A 188 -11.63 -24.47 10.30
CA VAL A 188 -10.50 -24.59 11.23
C VAL A 188 -10.20 -26.08 11.43
N GLN A 189 -8.92 -26.45 11.27
CA GLN A 189 -8.45 -27.81 11.52
C GLN A 189 -8.13 -27.98 13.00
N ASP A 190 -8.28 -29.19 13.53
CA ASP A 190 -7.99 -29.49 14.94
C ASP A 190 -6.48 -29.36 15.25
N ALA A 191 -5.63 -29.79 14.32
CA ALA A 191 -4.19 -29.64 14.41
C ALA A 191 -3.76 -28.26 13.92
N TRP A 192 -3.19 -27.44 14.82
CA TRP A 192 -2.74 -26.09 14.49
C TRP A 192 -1.70 -26.04 13.35
N ALA A 193 -0.78 -27.00 13.32
CA ALA A 193 0.23 -27.08 12.25
C ALA A 193 -0.42 -27.28 10.87
N GLU A 194 -1.40 -28.17 10.77
CA GLU A 194 -2.15 -28.41 9.52
C GLU A 194 -2.95 -27.17 9.10
N GLU A 195 -3.53 -26.43 10.07
CA GLU A 195 -4.22 -25.16 9.79
C GLU A 195 -3.26 -24.07 9.26
N VAL A 196 -2.02 -24.05 9.74
CA VAL A 196 -0.98 -23.14 9.23
C VAL A 196 -0.60 -23.53 7.80
N ASP A 197 -0.29 -24.80 7.56
CA ASP A 197 0.11 -25.29 6.24
C ASP A 197 -0.98 -25.10 5.20
N LEU A 198 -2.24 -25.34 5.56
CA LEU A 198 -3.40 -25.08 4.70
C LEU A 198 -3.43 -23.61 4.24
N ARG A 199 -3.25 -22.67 5.17
CA ARG A 199 -3.28 -21.23 4.86
C ARG A 199 -2.07 -20.77 4.05
N VAL A 200 -0.89 -21.36 4.29
CA VAL A 200 0.30 -21.11 3.47
C VAL A 200 0.06 -21.63 2.04
N ASN A 201 -0.47 -22.85 1.89
CA ASN A 201 -0.79 -23.42 0.59
C ASN A 201 -1.85 -22.62 -0.16
N LEU A 202 -2.86 -22.09 0.53
CA LEU A 202 -3.82 -21.16 -0.04
C LEU A 202 -3.13 -19.92 -0.62
N ALA A 203 -2.22 -19.28 0.14
CA ALA A 203 -1.45 -18.15 -0.36
C ALA A 203 -0.57 -18.50 -1.58
N MET A 204 0.05 -19.67 -1.56
CA MET A 204 0.86 -20.16 -2.68
C MET A 204 0.01 -20.37 -3.94
N ASN A 205 -1.20 -20.89 -3.81
CA ASN A 205 -2.11 -21.07 -4.94
C ASN A 205 -2.58 -19.72 -5.49
N VAL A 206 -2.86 -18.75 -4.61
CA VAL A 206 -3.20 -17.38 -5.02
C VAL A 206 -2.04 -16.71 -5.76
N GLY A 207 -0.80 -16.85 -5.27
CA GLY A 207 0.37 -16.23 -5.92
C GLY A 207 0.76 -16.84 -7.27
N LYS A 208 0.26 -18.02 -7.60
CA LYS A 208 0.48 -18.68 -8.90
C LYS A 208 -0.55 -18.27 -9.97
N ALA A 209 -1.71 -17.76 -9.55
CA ALA A 209 -2.82 -17.39 -10.41
C ALA A 209 -2.62 -16.00 -11.02
#